data_AF-A0A2V7UNL4-F1
#
_entry.id   AF-A0A2V7UNL4-F1
#
_cell.length_a   1.000
_cell.length_b   1.000
_cell.length_c   1.000
_cell.angle_alpha   90.00
_cell.angle_beta   90.00
_cell.angle_gamma   90.00
#
_symmetry.space_group_name_H-M   'P 1'
#
loop_
_entity.id
_entity.type
_entity.pdbx_description
1 polymer ?
#
loop_
_entity_poly.entity_id
_entity_poly.type
_entity_poly.pdbx_seq_one_letter_code
_entity_poly.pdbx_strand_id
1 'polypeptide(L)'
;MTARPFLRSLSAMGSKERAAVRVVSRVLLVALVLIIPATLVLIIPATLPALAYATPPDPSWIDGIYDDADHDDVVVLVTSGTGTVGPAILADLQPIPPLVSDPPPSTEKAILTLSAAAVRPRAPPVS
;
A
#
# COMPACT_ATOMS: atom_id res chain seq x y z
N MET A 1 9.90 -39.31 -33.78
CA MET A 1 10.90 -38.66 -32.90
C MET A 1 11.02 -39.47 -31.62
N THR A 2 12.20 -40.00 -31.36
CA THR A 2 12.45 -41.29 -30.66
C THR A 2 13.04 -41.10 -29.25
N ALA A 3 12.19 -41.04 -28.23
CA ALA A 3 12.60 -41.15 -26.82
C ALA A 3 12.86 -42.61 -26.40
N ARG A 4 13.63 -43.37 -27.19
CA ARG A 4 13.87 -44.82 -26.97
C ARG A 4 15.31 -45.28 -26.67
N PRO A 5 16.38 -44.46 -26.71
CA PRO A 5 17.73 -45.00 -26.57
C PRO A 5 18.03 -45.48 -25.13
N PHE A 6 17.53 -44.79 -24.11
CA PHE A 6 17.82 -45.09 -22.72
C PHE A 6 17.18 -46.40 -22.22
N LEU A 7 15.92 -46.63 -22.62
CA LEU A 7 15.18 -47.84 -22.27
C LEU A 7 15.76 -49.11 -22.94
N ARG A 8 16.33 -48.98 -24.14
CA ARG A 8 16.98 -50.09 -24.85
C ARG A 8 18.31 -50.49 -24.19
N SER A 9 19.02 -49.54 -23.61
CA SER A 9 20.28 -49.78 -22.87
C SER A 9 20.04 -50.57 -21.57
N LEU A 10 19.01 -50.20 -20.80
CA LEU A 10 18.64 -50.92 -19.57
C LEU A 10 18.15 -52.36 -19.84
N SER A 11 17.59 -52.61 -21.04
CA SER A 11 17.12 -53.92 -21.48
C SER A 11 18.26 -54.90 -21.80
N ALA A 12 19.47 -54.43 -22.09
CA ALA A 12 20.64 -55.27 -22.39
C ALA A 12 21.50 -55.57 -21.15
N MET A 13 21.33 -54.79 -20.07
CA MET A 13 22.07 -54.95 -18.81
C MET A 13 21.69 -56.19 -18.03
N GLY A 14 22.67 -56.80 -17.37
CA GLY A 14 22.49 -57.90 -16.43
C GLY A 14 21.73 -57.47 -15.17
N SER A 15 21.11 -58.43 -14.47
CA SER A 15 20.28 -58.17 -13.27
C SER A 15 20.98 -57.30 -12.19
N LYS A 16 22.29 -57.52 -11.99
CA LYS A 16 23.13 -56.78 -11.03
C LYS A 16 23.26 -55.30 -11.41
N GLU A 17 23.48 -55.00 -12.68
CA GLU A 17 23.63 -53.63 -13.19
C GLU A 17 22.32 -52.86 -13.09
N ARG A 18 21.18 -53.53 -13.35
CA ARG A 18 19.84 -52.94 -13.16
C ARG A 18 19.53 -52.68 -11.68
N ALA A 19 20.01 -53.52 -10.78
CA ALA A 19 19.88 -53.29 -9.33
C ALA A 19 20.70 -52.06 -8.91
N ALA A 20 21.96 -51.95 -9.38
CA ALA A 20 22.82 -50.80 -9.11
C ALA A 20 22.21 -49.48 -9.61
N VAL A 21 21.71 -49.44 -10.85
CA VAL A 21 21.04 -48.24 -11.40
C VAL A 21 19.80 -47.84 -10.61
N ARG A 22 18.99 -48.80 -10.14
CA ARG A 22 17.83 -48.51 -9.29
C ARG A 22 18.23 -47.95 -7.93
N VAL A 23 19.31 -48.45 -7.33
CA VAL A 23 19.82 -47.94 -6.05
C VAL A 23 20.34 -46.51 -6.24
N VAL A 24 21.19 -46.27 -7.24
CA VAL A 24 21.72 -44.93 -7.54
C VAL A 24 20.59 -43.95 -7.84
N SER A 25 19.63 -44.33 -8.69
CA SER A 25 18.48 -43.49 -9.01
C SER A 25 17.64 -43.16 -7.79
N ARG A 26 17.42 -44.13 -6.88
CA ARG A 26 16.71 -43.87 -5.61
C ARG A 26 17.49 -42.94 -4.69
N VAL A 27 18.80 -43.12 -4.58
CA VAL A 27 19.67 -42.23 -3.77
C VAL A 27 19.63 -40.81 -4.32
N LEU A 28 19.74 -40.64 -5.64
CA LEU A 28 19.65 -39.33 -6.29
C LEU A 28 18.27 -38.68 -6.08
N LEU A 29 17.18 -39.45 -6.22
CA LEU A 29 15.83 -38.94 -5.96
C LEU A 29 15.64 -38.53 -4.50
N VAL A 30 16.13 -39.33 -3.55
CA VAL A 30 16.06 -39.00 -2.12
C VAL A 30 16.90 -37.76 -1.81
N ALA A 31 18.12 -37.67 -2.34
CA ALA A 31 18.97 -36.50 -2.17
C ALA A 31 18.31 -35.25 -2.75
N LEU A 32 17.72 -35.33 -3.94
CA LEU A 32 16.99 -34.22 -4.56
C LEU A 32 15.80 -33.78 -3.68
N VAL A 33 14.99 -34.74 -3.23
CA VAL A 33 13.79 -34.50 -2.41
C VAL A 33 14.13 -33.96 -1.02
N LEU A 34 15.32 -34.23 -0.48
CA LEU A 34 15.73 -33.72 0.82
C LEU A 34 16.49 -32.39 0.72
N ILE A 35 17.42 -32.28 -0.24
CA ILE A 35 18.31 -31.12 -0.36
C ILE A 35 17.56 -29.91 -0.90
N ILE A 36 16.69 -30.06 -1.91
CA ILE A 36 15.94 -28.92 -2.46
C ILE A 36 15.10 -28.21 -1.40
N PRO A 37 14.18 -28.87 -0.67
CA PRO A 37 13.38 -28.17 0.33
C PRO A 37 14.25 -27.66 1.49
N ALA A 38 15.28 -28.39 1.92
CA ALA A 38 16.17 -27.92 2.98
C ALA A 38 16.91 -26.63 2.59
N THR A 39 17.43 -26.56 1.36
CA THR A 39 18.07 -25.34 0.84
C THR A 39 17.06 -24.20 0.69
N LEU A 40 15.83 -24.49 0.24
CA LEU A 40 14.77 -23.49 0.12
C LEU A 40 14.38 -22.90 1.48
N VAL A 41 14.19 -23.75 2.48
CA VAL A 41 13.87 -23.36 3.87
C VAL A 41 14.99 -22.54 4.50
N LEU A 42 16.25 -22.76 4.12
CA LEU A 42 17.38 -22.00 4.65
C LEU A 42 17.59 -20.67 3.90
N ILE A 43 17.60 -20.70 2.57
CA ILE A 43 17.99 -19.55 1.73
C ILE A 43 16.89 -18.49 1.69
N ILE A 44 15.62 -18.88 1.59
CA ILE A 44 14.51 -17.94 1.47
C ILE A 44 14.46 -16.97 2.68
N PRO A 45 14.32 -17.44 3.94
CA PRO A 45 14.25 -16.52 5.08
C PRO A 45 15.57 -15.76 5.32
N ALA A 46 16.71 -16.31 4.91
CA ALA A 46 18.00 -15.63 5.04
C ALA A 46 18.17 -14.46 4.05
N THR A 47 17.59 -14.56 2.85
CA THR A 47 17.79 -13.57 1.78
C THR A 47 16.61 -12.62 1.60
N LEU A 48 15.38 -13.03 1.96
CA LEU A 48 14.18 -12.21 1.83
C LEU A 48 14.28 -10.83 2.49
N PRO A 49 14.78 -10.69 3.75
CA PRO A 49 14.90 -9.37 4.37
C PRO A 49 15.82 -8.45 3.57
N ALA A 50 17.02 -8.92 3.19
CA ALA A 50 17.97 -8.13 2.41
C ALA A 50 17.39 -7.68 1.06
N LEU A 51 16.61 -8.55 0.41
CA LEU A 51 15.91 -8.21 -0.84
C LEU A 51 14.77 -7.21 -0.61
N ALA A 52 14.04 -7.34 0.50
CA ALA A 52 12.97 -6.43 0.89
C ALA A 52 13.50 -5.03 1.23
N TYR A 53 14.71 -4.94 1.82
CA TYR A 53 15.37 -3.67 2.12
C TYR A 53 16.19 -3.09 0.96
N ALA A 54 16.36 -3.82 -0.15
CA ALA A 54 17.04 -3.31 -1.34
C ALA A 54 16.25 -2.17 -2.02
N THR A 55 14.92 -2.16 -1.82
CA THR A 55 14.08 -0.97 -1.99
C THR A 55 13.65 -0.54 -0.58
N PRO A 56 14.02 0.65 -0.10
CA PRO A 56 13.58 1.08 1.22
C PRO A 56 12.04 1.05 1.29
N PRO A 57 11.44 0.51 2.36
CA PRO A 57 10.00 0.58 2.55
C PRO A 57 9.58 2.05 2.61
N ASP A 58 8.36 2.36 2.12
CA ASP A 58 7.82 3.70 2.21
C ASP A 58 7.84 4.19 3.68
N PRO A 59 8.12 5.48 3.93
CA PRO A 59 8.11 6.03 5.28
C PRO A 59 6.78 5.73 5.98
N SER A 60 6.86 5.23 7.22
CA SER A 60 5.65 5.01 8.02
C SER A 60 4.96 6.30 8.44
N TRP A 61 5.70 7.41 8.39
CA TRP A 61 5.29 8.75 8.80
C TRP A 61 5.95 9.81 7.93
N ILE A 62 5.17 10.81 7.54
CA ILE A 62 5.60 11.98 6.77
C ILE A 62 5.05 13.19 7.52
N ASP A 63 5.96 14.08 7.92
CA ASP A 63 5.66 15.34 8.58
C ASP A 63 4.76 16.22 7.69
N GLY A 64 3.77 16.90 8.27
CA GLY A 64 2.80 17.69 7.53
C GLY A 64 1.72 16.91 6.76
N ILE A 65 1.74 15.57 6.76
CA ILE A 65 0.71 14.74 6.07
C ILE A 65 -0.17 13.98 7.06
N TYR A 66 0.40 13.50 8.16
CA TYR A 66 -0.31 12.63 9.11
C TYR A 66 -0.44 13.25 10.51
N ASP A 67 0.00 14.48 10.70
CA ASP A 67 0.09 15.19 11.98
C ASP A 67 -0.86 16.39 12.09
N ASP A 68 -1.81 16.54 11.16
CA ASP A 68 -2.74 17.69 11.09
C ASP A 68 -2.03 19.03 10.81
N ALA A 69 -0.81 18.99 10.24
CA ALA A 69 -0.03 20.19 9.91
C ALA A 69 -0.06 20.55 8.41
N ASP A 70 -1.09 20.14 7.66
CA ASP A 70 -1.32 20.53 6.25
C ASP A 70 -2.15 21.81 6.07
N HIS A 71 -2.58 22.43 7.19
CA HIS A 71 -3.34 23.68 7.25
C HIS A 71 -4.75 23.61 6.61
N ASP A 72 -5.34 22.42 6.50
CA ASP A 72 -6.74 22.30 6.10
C ASP A 72 -7.69 22.98 7.12
N ASP A 73 -7.31 23.01 8.39
CA ASP A 73 -7.95 23.72 9.50
C ASP A 73 -8.07 25.23 9.25
N VAL A 74 -7.04 25.87 8.68
CA VAL A 74 -7.05 27.28 8.30
C VAL A 74 -8.03 27.52 7.15
N VAL A 75 -8.07 26.63 6.16
CA VAL A 75 -9.05 26.73 5.06
C VAL A 75 -10.48 26.60 5.59
N VAL A 76 -10.70 25.66 6.52
CA VAL A 76 -11.98 25.50 7.21
C VAL A 76 -12.32 26.75 8.02
N LEU A 77 -11.37 27.33 8.76
CA LEU A 77 -11.56 28.56 9.54
C LEU A 77 -11.94 29.75 8.65
N VAL A 78 -11.22 29.96 7.54
CA VAL A 78 -11.48 31.07 6.62
C VAL A 78 -12.84 30.92 5.95
N THR A 79 -13.16 29.73 5.44
CA THR A 79 -14.43 29.48 4.73
C THR A 79 -15.65 29.46 5.65
N SER A 80 -15.50 29.00 6.90
CA SER A 80 -16.56 29.13 7.91
C SER A 80 -16.71 30.57 8.42
N GLY A 81 -15.60 31.33 8.49
CA GLY A 81 -15.57 32.73 8.90
C GLY A 81 -16.14 33.71 7.86
N THR A 82 -16.12 33.36 6.57
CA THR A 82 -16.70 34.21 5.51
C THR A 82 -18.23 34.34 5.57
N GLY A 83 -18.92 33.51 6.37
CA GLY A 83 -20.33 33.69 6.71
C GLY A 83 -20.59 34.55 7.96
N THR A 84 -19.57 34.77 8.81
CA THR A 84 -19.65 35.63 10.00
C THR A 84 -19.26 37.06 9.67
N VAL A 85 -20.08 37.72 8.86
CA VAL A 85 -20.17 39.18 8.91
C VAL A 85 -20.74 39.50 10.29
N GLY A 86 -19.90 39.95 11.23
CA GLY A 86 -20.39 40.48 12.50
C GLY A 86 -21.47 41.53 12.23
N PRO A 87 -22.46 41.73 13.12
CA PRO A 87 -23.46 42.78 12.90
C PRO A 87 -22.70 44.06 12.63
N ALA A 88 -22.77 44.55 11.38
CA ALA A 88 -22.19 45.84 11.05
C ALA A 88 -22.74 46.79 12.09
N ILE A 89 -21.85 47.47 12.84
CA ILE A 89 -22.31 48.49 13.76
C ILE A 89 -23.01 49.53 12.89
N LEU A 90 -24.35 49.48 12.91
CA LEU A 90 -25.25 50.32 12.12
C LEU A 90 -25.06 51.81 12.41
N ALA A 91 -24.28 52.16 13.44
CA ALA A 91 -23.97 53.53 13.81
C ALA A 91 -23.14 54.28 12.75
N ASP A 92 -22.37 53.58 11.91
CA ASP A 92 -21.56 54.20 10.83
C ASP A 92 -22.12 53.95 9.42
N LEU A 93 -23.28 53.31 9.30
CA LEU A 93 -23.95 53.11 8.00
C LEU A 93 -24.74 54.37 7.62
N GLN A 94 -24.15 55.19 6.74
CA GLN A 94 -24.90 56.25 6.08
C GLN A 94 -25.94 55.62 5.14
N PRO A 95 -27.24 56.00 5.18
CA PRO A 95 -28.25 55.41 4.34
C PRO A 95 -27.91 55.59 2.86
N ILE A 96 -27.54 54.51 2.17
CA ILE A 96 -27.46 54.51 0.71
C ILE A 96 -28.91 54.35 0.21
N PRO A 97 -29.44 55.28 -0.60
CA PRO A 97 -30.79 55.15 -1.14
C PRO A 97 -30.93 53.82 -1.89
N PRO A 98 -32.07 53.12 -1.78
CA PRO A 98 -32.22 51.78 -2.32
C PRO A 98 -32.05 51.81 -3.84
N LEU A 99 -30.92 51.29 -4.34
CA LEU A 99 -30.83 50.89 -5.72
C LEU A 99 -31.64 49.60 -5.85
N VAL A 100 -32.85 49.71 -6.40
CA VAL A 100 -33.71 48.58 -6.72
C VAL A 100 -32.98 47.73 -7.76
N SER A 101 -32.25 46.73 -7.26
CA SER A 101 -31.73 45.63 -8.02
C SER A 101 -32.24 44.40 -7.30
N ASP A 102 -33.08 43.62 -7.97
CA ASP A 102 -33.52 42.32 -7.44
C ASP A 102 -32.28 41.52 -7.05
N PRO A 103 -32.10 41.16 -5.76
CA PRO A 103 -31.00 40.29 -5.39
C PRO A 103 -31.24 38.95 -6.07
N PRO A 104 -30.23 38.36 -6.76
CA PRO A 104 -30.38 37.02 -7.29
C PRO A 104 -30.73 36.09 -6.12
N PRO A 105 -31.61 35.08 -6.32
CA PRO A 105 -31.97 34.16 -5.27
C PRO A 105 -30.70 33.53 -4.71
N SER A 106 -30.46 33.75 -3.41
CA SER A 106 -29.32 33.18 -2.70
C SER A 106 -29.48 31.66 -2.74
N THR A 107 -28.78 31.04 -3.69
CA THR A 107 -28.81 29.59 -3.96
C THR A 107 -27.67 28.91 -3.21
N GLU A 108 -27.23 29.48 -2.08
CA GLU A 108 -26.25 28.81 -1.24
C GLU A 108 -27.00 27.86 -0.29
N LYS A 109 -27.31 26.67 -0.83
CA LYS A 109 -27.71 25.55 0.00
C LYS A 109 -26.53 25.27 0.91
N ALA A 110 -26.71 25.45 2.23
CA ALA A 110 -25.74 25.03 3.23
C ALA A 110 -25.48 23.53 3.02
N ILE A 111 -24.41 23.22 2.30
CA ILE A 111 -23.93 21.85 2.21
C ILE A 111 -23.36 21.61 3.60
N LEU A 112 -24.02 20.73 4.35
CA LEU A 112 -23.40 20.10 5.51
C LEU A 112 -22.27 19.25 4.96
N THR A 113 -21.11 19.85 4.73
CA THR A 113 -19.86 19.16 4.50
C THR A 113 -19.58 18.44 5.80
N LEU A 114 -20.00 17.18 5.87
CA LEU A 114 -19.53 16.25 6.87
C LEU A 114 -18.01 16.34 6.80
N SER A 115 -17.40 16.98 7.81
CA SER A 115 -15.96 17.22 7.83
C SER A 115 -15.26 15.92 7.48
N ALA A 116 -14.42 15.95 6.44
CA ALA A 116 -13.62 14.82 6.02
C ALA A 116 -12.57 14.42 7.07
N ALA A 117 -12.58 15.03 8.27
CA ALA A 117 -11.81 14.69 9.47
C ALA A 117 -12.08 13.27 10.04
N ALA A 118 -12.72 12.38 9.27
CA ALA A 118 -12.76 10.95 9.56
C ALA A 118 -11.54 10.19 8.98
N VAL A 119 -10.56 10.88 8.37
CA VAL A 119 -9.23 10.30 8.19
C VAL A 119 -8.60 10.28 9.57
N ARG A 120 -8.62 9.13 10.25
CA ARG A 120 -7.80 8.93 11.43
C ARG A 120 -6.34 9.03 10.97
N PRO A 121 -5.59 10.09 11.32
CA PRO A 121 -4.20 10.15 10.97
C PRO A 121 -3.49 8.96 11.62
N ARG A 122 -2.42 8.47 11.02
CA ARG A 122 -1.62 7.41 11.66
C ARG A 122 -1.09 7.96 13.01
N ALA A 123 -0.55 7.13 13.88
CA ALA A 123 0.23 7.62 15.01
C ALA A 123 1.70 7.78 14.59
N PRO A 124 2.44 8.77 15.14
CA PRO A 124 3.88 8.89 14.90
C PRO A 124 4.62 7.64 15.40
N PRO A 125 5.74 7.26 14.78
CA PRO A 125 6.53 6.11 15.21
C PRO A 125 7.10 6.35 16.62
N VAL A 126 7.11 5.30 17.44
CA VAL A 126 7.70 5.34 18.77
C VAL A 126 9.23 5.52 18.66
N SER A 127 9.76 6.50 19.39
CA SER A 127 11.20 6.82 19.45
C SER A 127 11.98 5.84 20.31
#